data_AF-K1ZUE8-F1
#
_entry.id   AF-K1ZUE8-F1
#
_cell.length_a   1.000
_cell.length_b   1.000
_cell.length_c   1.000
_cell.angle_alpha   90.00
_cell.angle_beta   90.00
_cell.angle_gamma   90.00
#
_symmetry.space_group_name_H-M   'P 1'
#
loop_
_entity.id
_entity.type
_entity.pdbx_description
1 polymer ?
#
loop_
_entity_poly.entity_id
_entity_poly.type
_entity_poly.pdbx_seq_one_letter_code
_entity_poly.pdbx_strand_id
1 'polypeptide(L)'
;MHLRYLIIIVLCCSLSLEALAGTKKRSKKNHHAKAKIVAQTIPRDLPKADIPLPDCEQKTKDKIVKKICNHLAQTQKEQEKLAKLNAKAAKKEGKQTAGETNKEEPEMNLSRVHERSEPMVRVMMGRKIHTVPMDEYLAGVIGNEMNARWPLEALKAQAVAARSYALYGMLKAQGNGRSFDMLPTQADQVFRVRESKNPYLQEVVKMTKGEVISKKGRVVQAFYSSTCGGKTRSAVDAGLSKDSPLTKGCTDRYCETAPFRGWYVELTLSEIEKKLKAAGYDVKNLQSVKVKARDKSDYVLTVMVKDDKGYQFIPAWKFRSAIGYMRIKSVLFTIINEDQTVHIHGNGFGHGVGLCQYGAKFMAAKNKNYRQILMKFYPKTTLTKWY
;
A
#
# COMPACT_ATOMS: atom_id res chain seq x y z
N MET A 1 -26.16 4.01 -29.14
CA MET A 1 -25.36 3.97 -27.89
C MET A 1 -26.15 3.63 -26.61
N HIS A 2 -27.49 3.70 -26.58
CA HIS A 2 -28.26 3.51 -25.34
C HIS A 2 -28.54 2.06 -24.90
N LEU A 3 -28.53 1.06 -25.80
CA LEU A 3 -28.80 -0.33 -25.42
C LEU A 3 -27.62 -1.01 -24.69
N ARG A 4 -26.38 -0.61 -25.00
CA ARG A 4 -25.15 -1.18 -24.39
C ARG A 4 -24.97 -0.77 -22.92
N TYR A 5 -25.43 0.42 -22.53
CA TYR A 5 -25.35 0.88 -21.14
C TYR A 5 -26.44 0.28 -20.24
N LEU A 6 -27.64 0.05 -20.78
CA LEU A 6 -28.72 -0.63 -20.05
C LEU A 6 -28.35 -2.09 -19.72
N ILE A 7 -27.68 -2.77 -20.66
CA ILE A 7 -27.17 -4.14 -20.48
C ILE A 7 -26.10 -4.20 -19.37
N ILE A 8 -25.23 -3.18 -19.25
CA ILE A 8 -24.20 -3.11 -18.20
C ILE A 8 -24.81 -2.90 -16.80
N ILE A 9 -25.86 -2.08 -16.68
CA ILE A 9 -26.56 -1.86 -15.41
C ILE A 9 -27.33 -3.11 -14.97
N VAL A 10 -28.00 -3.80 -15.92
CA VAL A 10 -28.70 -5.06 -15.65
C VAL A 10 -27.70 -6.17 -15.27
N LEU A 11 -26.54 -6.26 -15.94
CA LEU A 11 -25.47 -7.21 -15.60
C LEU A 11 -24.88 -6.95 -14.20
N CYS A 12 -24.66 -5.69 -13.82
CA CYS A 12 -24.18 -5.34 -12.48
C CYS A 12 -25.20 -5.67 -11.38
N CYS A 13 -26.50 -5.51 -11.64
CA CYS A 13 -27.55 -5.91 -10.69
C CYS A 13 -27.70 -7.44 -10.59
N SER A 14 -27.51 -8.16 -11.70
CA SER A 14 -27.60 -9.63 -11.75
C SER A 14 -26.46 -10.32 -10.98
N LEU A 15 -25.23 -9.82 -11.13
CA LEU A 15 -24.05 -10.30 -10.41
C LEU A 15 -24.15 -10.09 -8.89
N SER A 16 -24.92 -9.10 -8.46
CA SER A 16 -25.17 -8.82 -7.03
C SER A 16 -26.19 -9.79 -6.42
N LEU A 17 -27.13 -10.30 -7.21
CA LEU A 17 -28.17 -11.26 -6.79
C LEU A 17 -27.65 -12.69 -6.66
N GLU A 18 -26.71 -13.13 -7.52
CA GLU A 18 -26.06 -14.45 -7.39
C GLU A 18 -25.18 -14.55 -6.13
N ALA A 19 -24.51 -13.44 -5.77
CA ALA A 19 -23.75 -13.34 -4.51
C ALA A 19 -24.65 -13.45 -3.26
N LEU A 20 -25.93 -13.06 -3.36
CA LEU A 20 -26.93 -13.20 -2.31
C LEU A 20 -27.54 -14.62 -2.28
N ALA A 21 -27.81 -15.24 -3.43
CA ALA A 21 -28.42 -16.57 -3.52
C ALA A 21 -27.47 -17.71 -3.07
N GLY A 22 -26.15 -17.59 -3.33
CA GLY A 22 -25.13 -18.57 -2.94
C GLY A 22 -24.93 -18.75 -1.43
N THR A 23 -25.55 -17.90 -0.60
CA THR A 23 -25.41 -17.94 0.87
C THR A 23 -26.51 -18.76 1.58
N LYS A 24 -27.52 -19.27 0.86
CA LYS A 24 -28.67 -19.99 1.47
C LYS A 24 -28.43 -21.48 1.76
N LYS A 25 -27.33 -22.10 1.32
CA LYS A 25 -27.01 -23.51 1.61
C LYS A 25 -25.60 -23.66 2.23
N ARG A 26 -25.43 -23.29 3.51
CA ARG A 26 -24.49 -23.96 4.45
C ARG A 26 -24.58 -23.36 5.86
N SER A 27 -25.10 -24.19 6.76
CA SER A 27 -24.92 -24.27 8.22
C SER A 27 -25.18 -23.02 9.10
N LYS A 28 -26.17 -23.17 9.99
CA LYS A 28 -26.47 -22.30 11.14
C LYS A 28 -25.35 -22.44 12.20
N LYS A 29 -24.37 -21.53 12.19
CA LYS A 29 -23.59 -21.08 13.36
C LYS A 29 -22.77 -19.85 12.93
N ASN A 30 -22.76 -18.81 13.77
CA ASN A 30 -22.12 -17.48 13.61
C ASN A 30 -22.89 -16.41 12.81
N HIS A 31 -23.85 -15.75 13.47
CA HIS A 31 -24.58 -14.58 12.96
C HIS A 31 -23.93 -13.20 13.25
N HIS A 32 -22.78 -13.12 13.94
CA HIS A 32 -22.10 -11.83 14.20
C HIS A 32 -20.95 -11.46 13.25
N ALA A 33 -20.49 -12.37 12.37
CA ALA A 33 -19.40 -12.08 11.43
C ALA A 33 -19.85 -11.75 9.99
N LYS A 34 -21.13 -11.98 9.62
CA LYS A 34 -21.57 -11.90 8.22
C LYS A 34 -22.26 -10.59 7.80
N ALA A 35 -22.71 -9.76 8.75
CA ALA A 35 -23.27 -8.44 8.44
C ALA A 35 -22.19 -7.37 8.15
N LYS A 36 -20.93 -7.60 8.52
CA LYS A 36 -19.82 -6.64 8.36
C LYS A 36 -19.22 -6.61 6.94
N ILE A 37 -19.54 -7.59 6.09
CA ILE A 37 -18.92 -7.79 4.77
C ILE A 37 -19.70 -7.09 3.64
N VAL A 38 -21.01 -6.85 3.78
CA VAL A 38 -21.83 -6.27 2.69
C VAL A 38 -21.82 -4.73 2.67
N ALA A 39 -21.52 -4.07 3.79
CA ALA A 39 -21.50 -2.61 3.87
C ALA A 39 -20.23 -1.94 3.26
N GLN A 40 -19.25 -2.71 2.76
CA GLN A 40 -17.98 -2.19 2.26
C GLN A 40 -17.81 -2.23 0.73
N THR A 41 -18.83 -2.65 -0.02
CA THR A 41 -18.74 -2.82 -1.49
C THR A 41 -19.61 -1.86 -2.32
N ILE A 42 -20.25 -0.87 -1.70
CA ILE A 42 -21.00 0.16 -2.45
C ILE A 42 -20.14 1.44 -2.50
N PRO A 43 -19.71 1.91 -3.69
CA PRO A 43 -19.07 3.21 -3.84
C PRO A 43 -20.00 4.31 -3.33
N ARG A 44 -19.50 5.19 -2.44
CA ARG A 44 -20.31 6.30 -1.90
C ARG A 44 -20.53 7.46 -2.88
N ASP A 45 -19.85 7.46 -4.02
CA ASP A 45 -20.02 8.46 -5.06
C ASP A 45 -20.03 7.77 -6.43
N LEU A 46 -21.23 7.44 -6.93
CA LEU A 46 -21.44 7.32 -8.36
C LEU A 46 -21.48 8.75 -8.93
N PRO A 47 -20.87 9.00 -10.10
CA PRO A 47 -20.95 10.32 -10.73
C PRO A 47 -22.43 10.69 -10.90
N LYS A 48 -22.81 11.88 -10.41
CA LYS A 48 -24.08 12.52 -10.76
C LYS A 48 -24.05 12.83 -12.26
N ALA A 49 -24.38 11.84 -13.07
CA ALA A 49 -24.86 12.11 -14.41
C ALA A 49 -26.30 12.57 -14.22
N ASP A 50 -26.56 13.86 -14.47
CA ASP A 50 -27.91 14.41 -14.57
C ASP A 50 -28.58 13.84 -15.84
N ILE A 51 -28.92 12.56 -15.77
CA ILE A 51 -29.83 11.91 -16.70
C ILE A 51 -31.20 12.05 -16.05
N PRO A 52 -32.17 12.72 -16.69
CA PRO A 52 -33.51 12.84 -16.13
C PRO A 52 -34.07 11.44 -15.89
N LEU A 53 -34.29 11.12 -14.62
CA LEU A 53 -34.97 9.89 -14.22
C LEU A 53 -36.40 9.93 -14.80
N PRO A 54 -36.94 8.80 -15.29
CA PRO A 54 -38.30 8.77 -15.80
C PRO A 54 -39.27 9.12 -14.69
N ASP A 55 -40.24 9.98 -15.00
CA ASP A 55 -41.32 10.36 -14.08
C ASP A 55 -42.19 9.13 -13.78
N CYS A 56 -42.00 8.55 -12.60
CA CYS A 56 -42.69 7.33 -12.15
C CYS A 56 -44.08 7.62 -11.58
N GLU A 57 -44.56 8.87 -11.60
CA GLU A 57 -45.89 9.23 -11.08
C GLU A 57 -47.02 8.97 -12.09
N GLN A 58 -46.72 8.76 -13.38
CA GLN A 58 -47.74 8.54 -14.40
C GLN A 58 -47.93 7.07 -14.79
N LYS A 59 -49.19 6.66 -15.04
CA LYS A 59 -49.58 5.33 -15.55
C LYS A 59 -49.08 5.12 -16.99
N THR A 60 -47.79 4.83 -17.14
CA THR A 60 -47.21 4.44 -18.43
C THR A 60 -47.56 2.98 -18.79
N LYS A 61 -47.93 2.75 -20.05
CA LYS A 61 -48.14 1.39 -20.62
C LYS A 61 -46.82 0.71 -21.01
N ASP A 62 -45.70 1.44 -20.96
CA ASP A 62 -44.39 0.90 -21.30
C ASP A 62 -43.93 -0.09 -20.22
N LYS A 63 -43.85 -1.37 -20.62
CA LYS A 63 -43.45 -2.48 -19.74
C LYS A 63 -42.03 -2.33 -19.20
N ILE A 64 -41.13 -1.66 -19.94
CA ILE A 64 -39.75 -1.44 -19.53
C ILE A 64 -39.70 -0.34 -18.45
N VAL A 65 -40.38 0.78 -18.68
CA VAL A 65 -40.43 1.89 -17.70
C VAL A 65 -41.08 1.43 -16.40
N LYS A 66 -42.18 0.65 -16.48
CA LYS A 66 -42.83 0.06 -15.31
C LYS A 66 -41.91 -0.88 -14.52
N LYS A 67 -41.07 -1.66 -15.22
CA LYS A 67 -40.08 -2.55 -14.59
C LYS A 67 -38.97 -1.77 -13.91
N ILE A 68 -38.51 -0.67 -14.52
CA ILE A 68 -37.50 0.24 -13.95
C ILE A 68 -38.04 0.94 -12.70
N CYS A 69 -39.24 1.53 -12.75
CA CYS A 69 -39.86 2.19 -11.59
C CYS A 69 -40.09 1.22 -10.42
N ASN A 70 -40.53 -0.01 -10.68
CA ASN A 70 -40.68 -1.04 -9.65
C ASN A 70 -39.33 -1.40 -9.00
N HIS A 71 -38.26 -1.49 -9.80
CA HIS A 71 -36.93 -1.81 -9.29
C HIS A 71 -36.35 -0.68 -8.44
N LEU A 72 -36.56 0.58 -8.86
CA LEU A 72 -36.17 1.77 -8.10
C LEU A 72 -36.90 1.83 -6.75
N ALA A 73 -38.22 1.63 -6.74
CA ALA A 73 -39.02 1.61 -5.51
C ALA A 73 -38.60 0.49 -4.54
N GLN A 74 -38.26 -0.69 -5.05
CA GLN A 74 -37.77 -1.80 -4.24
C GLN A 74 -36.39 -1.50 -3.66
N THR A 75 -35.50 -0.88 -4.46
CA THR A 75 -34.16 -0.48 -4.02
C THR A 75 -34.22 0.57 -2.91
N GLN A 76 -35.14 1.54 -3.02
CA GLN A 76 -35.33 2.58 -2.01
C GLN A 76 -35.86 2.00 -0.69
N LYS A 77 -36.82 1.07 -0.73
CA LYS A 77 -37.29 0.33 0.47
C LYS A 77 -36.17 -0.48 1.14
N GLU A 78 -35.26 -1.07 0.37
CA GLU A 78 -34.12 -1.80 0.91
C GLU A 78 -33.09 -0.88 1.56
N GLN A 79 -32.82 0.29 0.98
CA GLN A 79 -31.93 1.30 1.57
C GLN A 79 -32.48 1.85 2.89
N GLU A 80 -33.78 2.14 2.98
CA GLU A 80 -34.42 2.56 4.23
C GLU A 80 -34.37 1.48 5.32
N LYS A 81 -34.55 0.21 4.93
CA LYS A 81 -34.44 -0.92 5.85
C LYS A 81 -33.00 -1.08 6.38
N LEU A 82 -31.99 -0.87 5.53
CA LEU A 82 -30.58 -0.87 5.92
C LEU A 82 -30.25 0.29 6.86
N ALA A 83 -30.78 1.49 6.60
CA ALA A 83 -30.59 2.66 7.45
C ALA A 83 -31.16 2.41 8.87
N LYS A 84 -32.35 1.80 8.97
CA LYS A 84 -32.98 1.43 10.25
C LYS A 84 -32.18 0.35 11.01
N LEU A 85 -31.59 -0.61 10.31
CA LEU A 85 -30.72 -1.64 10.91
C LEU A 85 -29.41 -1.05 11.44
N ASN A 86 -28.79 -0.12 10.70
CA ASN A 86 -27.56 0.55 11.12
C ASN A 86 -27.79 1.49 12.32
N ALA A 87 -28.93 2.18 12.37
CA ALA A 87 -29.31 2.99 13.52
C ALA A 87 -29.55 2.15 14.79
N LYS A 88 -30.09 0.93 14.65
CA LYS A 88 -30.22 -0.03 15.77
C LYS A 88 -28.87 -0.60 16.22
N ALA A 89 -27.93 -0.83 15.31
CA ALA A 89 -26.58 -1.30 15.65
C ALA A 89 -25.79 -0.24 16.42
N ALA A 90 -25.86 1.04 16.01
CA ALA A 90 -25.20 2.16 16.70
C ALA A 90 -25.73 2.37 18.14
N LYS A 91 -27.02 2.11 18.40
CA LYS A 91 -27.60 2.14 19.75
C LYS A 91 -27.16 0.97 20.65
N LYS A 92 -26.68 -0.13 20.07
CA LYS A 92 -26.20 -1.31 20.82
C LYS A 92 -24.73 -1.19 21.24
N GLU A 93 -23.92 -0.49 20.46
CA GLU A 93 -22.50 -0.24 20.78
C GLU A 93 -22.31 0.80 21.91
N GLY A 94 -23.29 1.69 22.14
CA GLY A 94 -23.26 2.68 23.24
C GLY A 94 -23.53 2.15 24.66
N LYS A 95 -23.65 0.83 24.87
CA LYS A 95 -23.98 0.22 26.18
C LYS A 95 -23.04 -0.89 26.65
N GLN A 96 -21.93 -1.15 25.95
CA GLN A 96 -20.94 -2.17 26.33
C GLN A 96 -19.51 -1.61 26.29
N THR A 97 -19.20 -0.68 27.20
CA THR A 97 -17.82 -0.41 27.63
C THR A 97 -17.86 0.03 29.10
N ALA A 98 -17.95 -0.95 29.99
CA ALA A 98 -17.62 -0.80 31.40
C ALA A 98 -16.92 -2.09 31.82
N GLY A 99 -15.64 -1.98 32.16
CA GLY A 99 -14.86 -3.06 32.76
C GLY A 99 -14.02 -3.87 31.79
N GLU A 100 -12.85 -3.37 31.44
CA GLU A 100 -11.64 -4.19 31.29
C GLU A 100 -10.41 -3.27 31.46
N THR A 101 -9.57 -3.62 32.42
CA THR A 101 -8.46 -2.84 32.95
C THR A 101 -7.36 -2.64 31.91
N ASN A 102 -7.09 -1.37 31.57
CA ASN A 102 -5.96 -0.94 30.75
C ASN A 102 -4.64 -1.17 31.50
N LYS A 103 -3.70 -1.89 30.88
CA LYS A 103 -2.29 -1.53 31.04
C LYS A 103 -2.06 -0.34 30.13
N GLU A 104 -1.88 0.84 30.73
CA GLU A 104 -1.55 2.06 30.00
C GLU A 104 -0.20 1.88 29.29
N GLU A 105 -0.25 1.85 27.95
CA GLU A 105 0.93 2.12 27.12
C GLU A 105 1.26 3.62 27.23
N PRO A 106 2.54 4.01 27.28
CA PRO A 106 2.91 5.40 27.55
C PRO A 106 2.43 6.31 26.42
N GLU A 107 1.46 7.17 26.73
CA GLU A 107 1.03 8.26 25.86
C GLU A 107 2.17 9.25 25.68
N MET A 108 2.58 9.47 24.42
CA MET A 108 3.53 10.52 24.09
C MET A 108 2.79 11.85 24.04
N ASN A 109 2.91 12.63 25.11
CA ASN A 109 2.32 13.95 25.24
C ASN A 109 2.84 14.91 24.14
N LEU A 110 1.92 15.38 23.29
CA LEU A 110 2.18 16.27 22.15
C LEU A 110 2.46 17.73 22.56
N SER A 111 2.28 18.12 23.83
CA SER A 111 2.56 19.48 24.30
C SER A 111 4.06 19.81 24.45
N ARG A 112 4.95 18.81 24.38
CA ARG A 112 6.43 18.97 24.49
C ARG A 112 7.16 19.06 23.15
N VAL A 113 6.45 19.24 22.04
CA VAL A 113 7.02 19.25 20.68
C VAL A 113 8.00 20.41 20.44
N HIS A 114 7.94 21.49 21.21
CA HIS A 114 8.83 22.65 21.08
C HIS A 114 10.13 22.58 21.90
N GLU A 115 10.35 21.50 22.67
CA GLU A 115 11.54 21.34 23.54
C GLU A 115 12.50 20.21 23.11
N ARG A 116 12.18 19.47 22.03
CA ARG A 116 13.03 18.35 21.62
C ARG A 116 14.21 18.86 20.79
N SER A 117 15.42 18.52 21.21
CA SER A 117 16.61 18.70 20.37
C SER A 117 16.56 17.79 19.15
N GLU A 118 17.32 18.15 18.11
CA GLU A 118 17.48 17.29 16.95
C GLU A 118 17.97 15.88 17.37
N PRO A 119 17.32 14.79 16.90
CA PRO A 119 17.75 13.44 17.22
C PRO A 119 19.11 13.10 16.60
N MET A 120 19.89 12.29 17.32
CA MET A 120 21.11 11.68 16.80
C MET A 120 20.83 10.23 16.39
N VAL A 121 20.98 9.91 15.11
CA VAL A 121 20.73 8.58 14.54
C VAL A 121 21.98 7.71 14.71
N ARG A 122 21.84 6.54 15.35
CA ARG A 122 22.91 5.55 15.50
C ARG A 122 22.88 4.56 14.32
N VAL A 123 23.76 4.74 13.35
CA VAL A 123 23.84 3.93 12.12
C VAL A 123 24.92 2.86 12.27
N MET A 124 24.57 1.60 12.08
CA MET A 124 25.53 0.49 12.09
C MET A 124 26.17 0.31 10.71
N MET A 125 27.43 0.73 10.56
CA MET A 125 28.21 0.58 9.32
C MET A 125 29.29 -0.49 9.51
N GLY A 126 29.13 -1.64 8.86
CA GLY A 126 29.99 -2.79 9.10
C GLY A 126 29.81 -3.31 10.52
N ARG A 127 30.86 -3.21 11.35
CA ARG A 127 30.84 -3.58 12.79
C ARG A 127 30.90 -2.37 13.73
N LYS A 128 30.75 -1.14 13.21
CA LYS A 128 30.90 0.11 13.96
C LYS A 128 29.59 0.91 13.96
N ILE A 129 29.27 1.51 15.11
CA ILE A 129 28.12 2.41 15.26
C ILE A 129 28.62 3.84 15.07
N HIS A 130 27.95 4.58 14.18
CA HIS A 130 28.20 5.99 13.93
C HIS A 130 26.97 6.79 14.37
N THR A 131 27.19 7.86 15.11
CA THR A 131 26.12 8.73 15.62
C THR A 131 26.10 10.00 14.78
N VAL A 132 25.00 10.24 14.07
CA VAL A 132 24.88 11.30 13.06
C VAL A 132 23.64 12.16 13.35
N PRO A 133 23.70 13.49 13.28
CA PRO A 133 22.49 14.34 13.38
C PRO A 133 21.44 13.93 12.35
N MET A 134 20.16 13.98 12.73
CA MET A 134 19.05 13.56 11.87
C MET A 134 19.08 14.24 10.50
N ASP A 135 19.27 15.55 10.43
CA ASP A 135 19.23 16.28 9.17
C ASP A 135 20.43 15.92 8.27
N GLU A 136 21.62 15.70 8.84
CA GLU A 136 22.78 15.17 8.12
C GLU A 136 22.51 13.74 7.61
N TYR A 137 21.96 12.88 8.45
CA TYR A 137 21.56 11.52 8.07
C TYR A 137 20.60 11.54 6.87
N LEU A 138 19.59 12.42 6.91
CA LEU A 138 18.58 12.54 5.86
C LEU A 138 19.15 13.05 4.54
N ALA A 139 20.08 14.01 4.55
CA ALA A 139 20.76 14.42 3.32
C ALA A 139 21.51 13.23 2.68
N GLY A 140 22.16 12.41 3.51
CA GLY A 140 22.83 11.19 3.10
C GLY A 140 21.89 10.11 2.55
N VAL A 141 20.66 10.03 3.08
CA VAL A 141 19.62 9.12 2.56
C VAL A 141 19.06 9.62 1.23
N ILE A 142 18.63 10.88 1.16
CA ILE A 142 17.97 11.45 -0.03
C ILE A 142 18.89 11.37 -1.24
N GLY A 143 20.18 11.69 -1.09
CA GLY A 143 21.13 11.65 -2.21
C GLY A 143 21.37 10.25 -2.80
N ASN A 144 20.99 9.19 -2.08
CA ASN A 144 21.06 7.80 -2.58
C ASN A 144 19.71 7.24 -3.03
N GLU A 145 18.61 7.86 -2.61
CA GLU A 145 17.24 7.42 -2.93
C GLU A 145 16.64 8.17 -4.11
N MET A 146 17.00 9.45 -4.29
CA MET A 146 16.49 10.30 -5.34
C MET A 146 17.64 11.08 -6.00
N ASN A 147 17.49 11.37 -7.30
CA ASN A 147 18.41 12.27 -7.97
C ASN A 147 18.18 13.70 -7.47
N ALA A 148 19.24 14.35 -6.97
CA ALA A 148 19.18 15.70 -6.40
C ALA A 148 18.68 16.78 -7.38
N ARG A 149 18.63 16.51 -8.70
CA ARG A 149 18.05 17.40 -9.72
C ARG A 149 16.54 17.24 -9.89
N TRP A 150 15.89 16.35 -9.13
CA TRP A 150 14.45 16.21 -9.18
C TRP A 150 13.76 17.45 -8.56
N PRO A 151 12.48 17.69 -8.87
CA PRO A 151 11.76 18.85 -8.38
C PRO A 151 11.81 18.95 -6.85
N LEU A 152 12.01 20.18 -6.34
CA LEU A 152 12.16 20.48 -4.92
C LEU A 152 11.07 19.84 -4.05
N GLU A 153 9.81 19.94 -4.47
CA GLU A 153 8.67 19.41 -3.71
C GLU A 153 8.67 17.87 -3.61
N ALA A 154 9.29 17.16 -4.57
CA ALA A 154 9.48 15.72 -4.48
C ALA A 154 10.58 15.37 -3.47
N LEU A 155 11.68 16.15 -3.45
CA LEU A 155 12.77 15.96 -2.48
C LEU A 155 12.32 16.28 -1.06
N LYS A 156 11.52 17.34 -0.85
CA LYS A 156 10.87 17.65 0.44
C LYS A 156 9.96 16.51 0.91
N ALA A 157 9.16 15.94 0.00
CA ALA A 157 8.30 14.81 0.35
C ALA A 157 9.12 13.59 0.81
N GLN A 158 10.23 13.31 0.13
CA GLN A 158 11.16 12.25 0.53
C GLN A 158 11.86 12.55 1.86
N ALA A 159 12.24 13.80 2.13
CA ALA A 159 12.84 14.19 3.41
C ALA A 159 11.91 13.87 4.59
N VAL A 160 10.63 14.26 4.49
CA VAL A 160 9.63 13.99 5.53
C VAL A 160 9.34 12.49 5.67
N ALA A 161 9.22 11.76 4.56
CA ALA A 161 9.04 10.30 4.59
C ALA A 161 10.25 9.59 5.22
N ALA A 162 11.47 9.95 4.81
CA ALA A 162 12.70 9.38 5.36
C ALA A 162 12.87 9.69 6.85
N ARG A 163 12.58 10.94 7.28
CA ARG A 163 12.61 11.33 8.70
C ARG A 163 11.64 10.51 9.54
N SER A 164 10.43 10.30 9.03
CA SER A 164 9.41 9.51 9.71
C SER A 164 9.82 8.04 9.84
N TYR A 165 10.41 7.47 8.79
CA TYR A 165 10.94 6.11 8.82
C TYR A 165 12.08 5.97 9.83
N ALA A 166 13.05 6.89 9.82
CA ALA A 166 14.19 6.89 10.74
C ALA A 166 13.74 7.02 12.19
N LEU A 167 12.87 7.99 12.51
CA LEU A 167 12.34 8.17 13.86
C LEU A 167 11.54 6.95 14.34
N TYR A 168 10.73 6.35 13.47
CA TYR A 168 10.05 5.09 13.80
C TYR A 168 11.06 3.96 14.11
N GLY A 169 12.12 3.85 13.31
CA GLY A 169 13.22 2.90 13.50
C GLY A 169 13.94 3.08 14.84
N MET A 170 14.27 4.33 15.19
CA MET A 170 14.89 4.70 16.48
C MET A 170 14.01 4.29 17.67
N LEU A 171 12.72 4.65 17.66
CA LEU A 171 11.79 4.29 18.74
C LEU A 171 11.65 2.77 18.87
N LYS A 172 11.60 2.06 17.74
CA LYS A 172 11.56 0.60 17.72
C LYS A 172 12.86 -0.02 18.23
N ALA A 173 14.02 0.52 17.87
CA ALA A 173 15.32 0.04 18.33
C ALA A 173 15.46 0.21 19.84
N GLN A 174 15.07 1.38 20.37
CA GLN A 174 15.04 1.66 21.80
C GLN A 174 14.14 0.69 22.56
N GLY A 175 12.90 0.48 22.09
CA GLY A 175 11.97 -0.46 22.71
C GLY A 175 12.44 -1.91 22.70
N ASN A 176 13.32 -2.28 21.77
CA ASN A 176 13.92 -3.63 21.69
C ASN A 176 15.31 -3.72 22.35
N GLY A 177 15.79 -2.67 23.02
CA GLY A 177 17.12 -2.65 23.65
C GLY A 177 18.29 -2.75 22.66
N ARG A 178 18.11 -2.35 21.40
CA ARG A 178 19.17 -2.39 20.38
C ARG A 178 20.17 -1.24 20.59
N SER A 179 21.45 -1.56 20.39
CA SER A 179 22.56 -0.58 20.47
C SER A 179 22.60 0.41 19.29
N PHE A 180 21.90 0.11 18.20
CA PHE A 180 21.85 0.93 16.98
C PHE A 180 20.42 1.01 16.42
N ASP A 181 20.16 2.08 15.68
CA ASP A 181 18.84 2.43 15.16
C ASP A 181 18.63 1.91 13.74
N MET A 182 19.61 2.14 12.85
CA MET A 182 19.44 1.95 11.40
C MET A 182 20.62 1.21 10.75
N LEU A 183 20.33 0.40 9.73
CA LEU A 183 21.31 -0.15 8.79
C LEU A 183 21.41 0.71 7.52
N PRO A 184 22.60 0.97 6.96
CA PRO A 184 22.80 1.77 5.75
C PRO A 184 22.53 0.94 4.47
N THR A 185 21.52 0.08 4.48
CA THR A 185 21.23 -0.88 3.41
C THR A 185 19.75 -0.89 3.07
N GLN A 186 19.36 -1.67 2.06
CA GLN A 186 17.95 -1.88 1.69
C GLN A 186 17.11 -2.54 2.81
N ALA A 187 17.73 -3.06 3.88
CA ALA A 187 17.02 -3.51 5.07
C ALA A 187 16.34 -2.35 5.81
N ASP A 188 16.95 -1.16 5.79
CA ASP A 188 16.39 0.07 6.32
C ASP A 188 16.43 1.18 5.25
N GLN A 189 17.42 2.08 5.31
CA GLN A 189 17.58 3.17 4.33
C GLN A 189 19.04 3.26 3.90
N VAL A 190 19.28 3.47 2.60
CA VAL A 190 20.64 3.57 2.07
C VAL A 190 21.23 4.93 2.45
N PHE A 191 22.09 4.93 3.48
CA PHE A 191 22.83 6.11 3.92
C PHE A 191 24.26 6.08 3.40
N ARG A 192 24.74 7.19 2.81
CA ARG A 192 26.16 7.39 2.50
C ARG A 192 26.67 8.74 2.99
N VAL A 193 27.79 8.71 3.70
CA VAL A 193 28.46 9.90 4.27
C VAL A 193 28.86 10.94 3.21
N ARG A 194 29.20 10.52 1.98
CA ARG A 194 29.51 11.48 0.92
C ARG A 194 28.33 12.40 0.59
N GLU A 195 27.13 11.83 0.51
CA GLU A 195 25.92 12.57 0.15
C GLU A 195 25.39 13.42 1.31
N SER A 196 25.75 13.08 2.57
CA SER A 196 25.35 13.86 3.75
C SER A 196 25.95 15.27 3.77
N LYS A 197 27.03 15.50 3.01
CA LYS A 197 27.72 16.79 2.87
C LYS A 197 27.23 17.64 1.69
N ASN A 198 26.19 17.21 0.97
CA ASN A 198 25.65 17.97 -0.14
C ASN A 198 24.86 19.19 0.37
N PRO A 199 25.31 20.44 0.12
CA PRO A 199 24.69 21.63 0.71
C PRO A 199 23.26 21.86 0.23
N TYR A 200 22.96 21.49 -1.02
CA TYR A 200 21.60 21.58 -1.56
C TYR A 200 20.65 20.62 -0.82
N LEU A 201 21.08 19.37 -0.59
CA LEU A 201 20.25 18.40 0.12
C LEU A 201 20.08 18.76 1.60
N GLN A 202 21.11 19.32 2.24
CA GLN A 202 21.00 19.85 3.61
C GLN A 202 19.94 20.96 3.70
N GLU A 203 19.92 21.87 2.73
CA GLU A 203 18.91 22.94 2.68
C GLU A 203 17.49 22.39 2.44
N VAL A 204 17.34 21.40 1.55
CA VAL A 204 16.05 20.70 1.35
C VAL A 204 15.54 20.07 2.64
N VAL A 205 16.42 19.40 3.39
CA VAL A 205 16.09 18.75 4.66
C VAL A 205 15.68 19.80 5.69
N LYS A 206 16.40 20.91 5.78
CA LYS A 206 16.12 22.05 6.67
C LYS A 206 14.78 22.71 6.37
N MET A 207 14.38 22.83 5.11
CA MET A 207 13.05 23.34 4.72
C MET A 207 11.88 22.48 5.25
N THR A 208 12.15 21.26 5.69
CA THR A 208 11.16 20.35 6.30
C THR A 208 11.52 19.98 7.73
N LYS A 209 12.34 20.80 8.41
CA LYS A 209 12.92 20.51 9.72
C LYS A 209 11.85 20.09 10.72
N GLY A 210 12.07 18.93 11.33
CA GLY A 210 11.19 18.37 12.35
C GLY A 210 9.87 17.81 11.84
N GLU A 211 9.52 17.97 10.56
CA GLU A 211 8.24 17.48 10.05
C GLU A 211 8.25 15.97 9.81
N VAL A 212 7.24 15.31 10.34
CA VAL A 212 7.02 13.87 10.25
C VAL A 212 5.58 13.54 9.89
N ILE A 213 5.38 12.33 9.38
CA ILE A 213 4.08 11.73 9.09
C ILE A 213 3.63 11.02 10.36
N SER A 214 2.47 11.43 10.87
CA SER A 214 1.92 10.94 12.13
C SER A 214 0.49 10.47 11.98
N LYS A 215 0.08 9.56 12.85
CA LYS A 215 -1.32 9.16 13.01
C LYS A 215 -1.62 8.94 14.48
N LYS A 216 -2.65 9.62 14.99
CA LYS A 216 -3.02 9.61 16.42
C LYS A 216 -1.80 9.91 17.32
N GLY A 217 -1.04 10.96 17.00
CA GLY A 217 0.14 11.38 17.75
C GLY A 217 1.39 10.49 17.63
N ARG A 218 1.32 9.35 16.92
CA ARG A 218 2.45 8.44 16.73
C ARG A 218 3.04 8.59 15.35
N VAL A 219 4.38 8.61 15.26
CA VAL A 219 5.10 8.62 13.97
C VAL A 219 4.79 7.34 13.19
N VAL A 220 4.58 7.48 11.88
CA VAL A 220 4.29 6.39 10.97
C VAL A 220 5.59 5.83 10.39
N GLN A 221 5.73 4.51 10.33
CA GLN A 221 6.74 3.86 9.51
C GLN A 221 6.48 4.15 8.02
N ALA A 222 7.06 5.24 7.53
CA ALA A 222 6.77 5.80 6.21
C ALA A 222 7.60 5.10 5.12
N PHE A 223 7.17 3.91 4.72
CA PHE A 223 7.78 3.19 3.60
C PHE A 223 7.70 3.99 2.30
N TYR A 224 8.67 3.77 1.41
CA TYR A 224 8.72 4.39 0.09
C TYR A 224 9.46 3.50 -0.91
N SER A 225 9.19 3.63 -2.20
CA SER A 225 9.88 2.86 -3.25
C SER A 225 9.94 3.62 -4.57
N SER A 226 10.83 3.20 -5.47
CA SER A 226 11.06 3.88 -6.75
C SER A 226 9.80 4.10 -7.57
N THR A 227 9.11 3.02 -7.94
CA THR A 227 7.94 3.09 -8.81
C THR A 227 6.90 2.06 -8.38
N CYS A 228 5.66 2.47 -8.12
CA CYS A 228 4.61 1.55 -7.66
C CYS A 228 3.89 0.79 -8.79
N GLY A 229 4.20 1.06 -10.06
CA GLY A 229 3.55 0.34 -11.17
C GLY A 229 2.07 0.68 -11.34
N GLY A 230 1.66 1.90 -10.96
CA GLY A 230 0.30 2.42 -11.11
C GLY A 230 -0.59 2.30 -9.87
N LYS A 231 -0.17 1.53 -8.86
CA LYS A 231 -0.87 1.45 -7.57
C LYS A 231 0.08 1.03 -6.45
N THR A 232 -0.06 1.67 -5.30
CA THR A 232 0.62 1.22 -4.08
C THR A 232 -0.18 0.10 -3.43
N ARG A 233 0.39 -0.54 -2.41
CA ARG A 233 -0.22 -1.63 -1.64
C ARG A 233 -0.16 -1.37 -0.14
N SER A 234 -0.93 -2.14 0.62
CA SER A 234 -0.92 -2.13 2.09
C SER A 234 0.42 -2.65 2.64
N ALA A 235 0.91 -2.03 3.71
CA ALA A 235 2.10 -2.52 4.43
C ALA A 235 1.85 -3.88 5.10
N VAL A 236 0.60 -4.13 5.53
CA VAL A 236 0.17 -5.40 6.13
C VAL A 236 0.16 -6.49 5.07
N ASP A 237 -0.44 -6.22 3.90
CA ASP A 237 -0.48 -7.17 2.78
C ASP A 237 0.94 -7.47 2.25
N ALA A 238 1.84 -6.47 2.30
CA ALA A 238 3.26 -6.64 1.96
C ALA A 238 4.06 -7.44 3.00
N GLY A 239 3.51 -7.68 4.19
CA GLY A 239 4.21 -8.33 5.29
C GLY A 239 5.30 -7.48 5.93
N LEU A 240 5.32 -6.16 5.67
CA LEU A 240 6.35 -5.26 6.17
C LEU A 240 6.09 -4.78 7.60
N SER A 241 4.81 -4.64 7.99
CA SER A 241 4.43 -4.24 9.34
C SER A 241 2.99 -4.64 9.63
N LYS A 242 2.79 -5.47 10.68
CA LYS A 242 1.49 -6.05 11.05
C LYS A 242 0.49 -5.00 11.51
N ASP A 243 0.97 -4.00 12.25
CA ASP A 243 0.14 -2.95 12.86
C ASP A 243 0.27 -1.61 12.13
N SER A 244 0.76 -1.64 10.89
CA SER A 244 0.97 -0.43 10.11
C SER A 244 -0.35 0.31 9.88
N PRO A 245 -0.36 1.65 10.04
CA PRO A 245 -1.53 2.44 9.70
C PRO A 245 -1.79 2.51 8.18
N LEU A 246 -0.83 2.09 7.36
CA LEU A 246 -0.89 2.01 5.90
C LEU A 246 -1.60 0.72 5.46
N THR A 247 -2.87 0.62 5.81
CA THR A 247 -3.70 -0.59 5.62
C THR A 247 -4.29 -0.75 4.22
N LYS A 248 -4.14 0.25 3.36
CA LYS A 248 -4.63 0.25 1.98
C LYS A 248 -3.64 0.97 1.07
N GLY A 249 -3.50 0.47 -0.16
CA GLY A 249 -2.83 1.18 -1.24
C GLY A 249 -3.71 2.28 -1.85
N CYS A 250 -3.10 3.09 -2.72
CA CYS A 250 -3.76 4.10 -3.53
C CYS A 250 -3.35 3.98 -5.00
N THR A 251 -4.24 4.33 -5.91
CA THR A 251 -3.93 4.45 -7.34
C THR A 251 -2.96 5.61 -7.58
N ASP A 252 -1.96 5.39 -8.43
CA ASP A 252 -0.97 6.38 -8.84
C ASP A 252 -0.95 6.53 -10.37
N ARG A 253 -1.71 7.50 -10.87
CA ARG A 253 -1.72 7.86 -12.30
C ARG A 253 -0.52 8.73 -12.72
N TYR A 254 0.32 9.14 -11.76
CA TYR A 254 1.44 10.03 -12.07
C TYR A 254 2.67 9.27 -12.56
N CYS A 255 2.88 8.02 -12.13
CA CYS A 255 4.06 7.25 -12.50
C CYS A 255 3.97 6.53 -13.85
N GLU A 256 3.01 6.87 -14.72
CA GLU A 256 2.77 6.19 -16.00
C GLU A 256 3.97 6.26 -16.96
N THR A 257 4.71 7.37 -16.95
CA THR A 257 5.92 7.55 -17.78
C THR A 257 7.22 7.25 -17.02
N ALA A 258 7.13 6.62 -15.84
CA ALA A 258 8.32 6.23 -15.10
C ALA A 258 9.11 5.15 -15.87
N PRO A 259 10.46 5.19 -15.89
CA PRO A 259 11.28 4.21 -16.63
C PRO A 259 11.00 2.75 -16.24
N PHE A 260 10.59 2.52 -15.00
CA PHE A 260 10.27 1.19 -14.48
C PHE A 260 8.77 0.95 -14.35
N ARG A 261 7.94 1.71 -15.08
CA ARG A 261 6.48 1.49 -15.09
C ARG A 261 6.15 0.08 -15.56
N GLY A 262 6.85 -0.42 -16.57
CA GLY A 262 6.83 -1.79 -17.07
C GLY A 262 8.27 -2.31 -17.24
N TRP A 263 8.45 -3.61 -17.09
CA TRP A 263 9.71 -4.30 -17.34
C TRP A 263 9.44 -5.74 -17.76
N TYR A 264 10.42 -6.35 -18.42
CA TYR A 264 10.35 -7.70 -18.95
C TYR A 264 11.65 -8.43 -18.68
N VAL A 265 11.56 -9.73 -18.41
CA VAL A 265 12.72 -10.60 -18.25
C VAL A 265 12.39 -12.03 -18.66
N GLU A 266 13.33 -12.66 -19.35
CA GLU A 266 13.29 -14.08 -19.71
C GLU A 266 14.28 -14.85 -18.84
N LEU A 267 13.84 -15.99 -18.31
CA LEU A 267 14.62 -16.86 -17.44
C LEU A 267 14.44 -18.30 -17.88
N THR A 268 15.51 -19.07 -18.00
CA THR A 268 15.35 -20.52 -18.20
C THR A 268 14.99 -21.20 -16.87
N LEU A 269 14.29 -22.33 -16.94
CA LEU A 269 13.97 -23.14 -15.76
C LEU A 269 15.24 -23.55 -14.99
N SER A 270 16.31 -23.89 -15.72
CA SER A 270 17.63 -24.19 -15.14
C SER A 270 18.26 -23.01 -14.41
N GLU A 271 18.14 -21.78 -14.95
CA GLU A 271 18.62 -20.59 -14.25
C GLU A 271 17.86 -20.36 -12.94
N ILE A 272 16.52 -20.46 -12.99
CA ILE A 272 15.66 -20.29 -11.81
C ILE A 272 16.02 -21.36 -10.76
N GLU A 273 16.16 -22.62 -11.18
CA GLU A 273 16.53 -23.72 -10.29
C GLU A 273 17.86 -23.43 -9.59
N LYS A 274 18.90 -23.03 -10.33
CA LYS A 274 20.22 -22.70 -9.77
C LYS A 274 20.12 -21.58 -8.73
N LYS A 275 19.35 -20.52 -9.02
CA LYS A 275 19.15 -19.38 -8.11
C LYS A 275 18.37 -19.79 -6.86
N LEU A 276 17.35 -20.64 -7.00
CA LEU A 276 16.58 -21.16 -5.86
C LEU A 276 17.42 -22.07 -4.98
N LYS A 277 18.23 -22.97 -5.57
CA LYS A 277 19.20 -23.80 -4.82
C LYS A 277 20.19 -22.94 -4.05
N ALA A 278 20.77 -21.92 -4.68
CA ALA A 278 21.68 -20.99 -4.00
C ALA A 278 21.00 -20.19 -2.87
N ALA A 279 19.69 -20.00 -2.94
CA ALA A 279 18.90 -19.38 -1.88
C ALA A 279 18.40 -20.39 -0.80
N GLY A 280 18.84 -21.64 -0.86
CA GLY A 280 18.54 -22.69 0.12
C GLY A 280 17.24 -23.46 -0.13
N TYR A 281 16.63 -23.34 -1.31
CA TYR A 281 15.47 -24.16 -1.67
C TYR A 281 15.90 -25.50 -2.25
N ASP A 282 15.26 -26.56 -1.80
CA ASP A 282 15.51 -27.91 -2.27
C ASP A 282 14.65 -28.23 -3.50
N VAL A 283 15.04 -27.71 -4.66
CA VAL A 283 14.36 -27.93 -5.95
C VAL A 283 15.14 -28.88 -6.87
N LYS A 284 14.47 -29.68 -7.70
CA LYS A 284 15.12 -30.58 -8.67
C LYS A 284 14.34 -30.73 -9.98
N ASN A 285 15.00 -30.47 -11.10
CA ASN A 285 14.43 -30.51 -12.45
C ASN A 285 13.15 -29.66 -12.52
N LEU A 286 13.33 -28.35 -12.37
CA LEU A 286 12.22 -27.40 -12.38
C LEU A 286 11.41 -27.52 -13.69
N GLN A 287 10.10 -27.72 -13.58
CA GLN A 287 9.20 -27.97 -14.71
C GLN A 287 8.33 -26.75 -15.05
N SER A 288 7.92 -25.96 -14.05
CA SER A 288 7.15 -24.73 -14.28
C SER A 288 7.16 -23.78 -13.09
N VAL A 289 6.87 -22.51 -13.34
CA VAL A 289 6.75 -21.45 -12.34
C VAL A 289 5.43 -20.70 -12.55
N LYS A 290 4.60 -20.56 -11.52
CA LYS A 290 3.28 -19.92 -11.61
C LYS A 290 3.03 -18.97 -10.45
N VAL A 291 2.22 -17.94 -10.68
CA VAL A 291 1.68 -17.11 -9.61
C VAL A 291 0.59 -17.89 -8.88
N LYS A 292 0.74 -18.08 -7.55
CA LYS A 292 -0.27 -18.76 -6.73
C LYS A 292 -1.25 -17.81 -6.07
N ALA A 293 -0.75 -16.71 -5.53
CA ALA A 293 -1.55 -15.78 -4.74
C ALA A 293 -1.09 -14.34 -4.95
N ARG A 294 -2.05 -13.42 -4.86
CA ARG A 294 -1.85 -11.97 -4.93
C ARG A 294 -2.54 -11.30 -3.74
N ASP A 295 -2.08 -10.11 -3.40
CA ASP A 295 -2.82 -9.25 -2.49
C ASP A 295 -3.92 -8.46 -3.18
N LYS A 296 -4.62 -7.60 -2.42
CA LYS A 296 -5.71 -6.77 -2.93
C LYS A 296 -5.28 -5.72 -3.96
N SER A 297 -3.98 -5.51 -4.12
CA SER A 297 -3.37 -4.56 -5.06
C SER A 297 -2.66 -5.28 -6.21
N ASP A 298 -2.91 -6.58 -6.41
CA ASP A 298 -2.33 -7.48 -7.41
C ASP A 298 -0.84 -7.82 -7.26
N TYR A 299 -0.20 -7.38 -6.18
CA TYR A 299 1.18 -7.77 -5.91
C TYR A 299 1.22 -9.25 -5.54
N VAL A 300 2.09 -10.01 -6.20
CA VAL A 300 2.26 -11.45 -5.96
C VAL A 300 2.75 -11.65 -4.52
N LEU A 301 2.05 -12.52 -3.79
CA LEU A 301 2.42 -12.96 -2.45
C LEU A 301 3.23 -14.25 -2.50
N THR A 302 2.83 -15.17 -3.38
CA THR A 302 3.41 -16.52 -3.46
C THR A 302 3.59 -16.93 -4.91
N VAL A 303 4.79 -17.40 -5.22
CA VAL A 303 5.14 -18.12 -6.44
C VAL A 303 5.08 -19.60 -6.14
N MET A 304 4.39 -20.37 -6.96
CA MET A 304 4.38 -21.83 -6.92
C MET A 304 5.31 -22.35 -8.00
N VAL A 305 6.23 -23.22 -7.62
CA VAL A 305 7.09 -23.94 -8.55
C VAL A 305 6.68 -25.40 -8.58
N LYS A 306 6.76 -26.01 -9.76
CA LYS A 306 6.62 -27.47 -9.94
C LYS A 306 7.98 -28.03 -10.32
N ASP A 307 8.38 -29.09 -9.66
CA ASP A 307 9.62 -29.83 -9.90
C ASP A 307 9.35 -31.34 -9.73
N ASP A 308 10.39 -32.19 -9.76
CA ASP A 308 10.24 -33.64 -9.60
C ASP A 308 9.71 -34.05 -8.21
N LYS A 309 9.85 -33.17 -7.22
CA LYS A 309 9.41 -33.40 -5.83
C LYS A 309 7.95 -32.97 -5.62
N GLY A 310 7.35 -32.31 -6.60
CA GLY A 310 5.97 -31.85 -6.58
C GLY A 310 5.87 -30.33 -6.60
N TYR A 311 5.00 -29.76 -5.75
CA TYR A 311 4.76 -28.32 -5.69
C TYR A 311 5.41 -27.70 -4.46
N GLN A 312 6.17 -26.63 -4.68
CA GLN A 312 6.72 -25.81 -3.60
C GLN A 312 6.19 -24.38 -3.68
N PHE A 313 5.98 -23.76 -2.52
CA PHE A 313 5.39 -22.43 -2.40
C PHE A 313 6.40 -21.44 -1.83
N ILE A 314 6.86 -20.53 -2.68
CA ILE A 314 7.92 -19.59 -2.37
C ILE A 314 7.31 -18.20 -2.18
N PRO A 315 7.54 -17.53 -1.04
CA PRO A 315 7.16 -16.13 -0.90
C PRO A 315 7.76 -15.29 -2.03
N ALA A 316 6.95 -14.47 -2.70
CA ALA A 316 7.37 -13.78 -3.91
C ALA A 316 8.56 -12.83 -3.68
N TRP A 317 8.68 -12.25 -2.49
CA TRP A 317 9.83 -11.43 -2.13
C TRP A 317 11.12 -12.25 -2.00
N LYS A 318 11.05 -13.51 -1.54
CA LYS A 318 12.19 -14.43 -1.52
C LYS A 318 12.53 -14.89 -2.93
N PHE A 319 11.53 -15.19 -3.76
CA PHE A 319 11.75 -15.49 -5.19
C PHE A 319 12.47 -14.33 -5.89
N ARG A 320 11.96 -13.10 -5.73
CA ARG A 320 12.58 -11.87 -6.23
C ARG A 320 14.02 -11.70 -5.73
N SER A 321 14.26 -11.92 -4.44
CA SER A 321 15.61 -11.84 -3.86
C SER A 321 16.57 -12.88 -4.43
N ALA A 322 16.10 -14.12 -4.64
CA ALA A 322 16.90 -15.23 -5.16
C ALA A 322 17.34 -14.97 -6.62
N ILE A 323 16.42 -14.50 -7.47
CA ILE A 323 16.74 -14.15 -8.87
C ILE A 323 17.58 -12.87 -8.95
N GLY A 324 17.25 -11.89 -8.10
CA GLY A 324 17.97 -10.62 -7.98
C GLY A 324 17.08 -9.42 -8.29
N TYR A 325 17.22 -8.37 -7.46
CA TYR A 325 16.36 -7.18 -7.50
C TYR A 325 16.43 -6.36 -8.80
N MET A 326 17.49 -6.52 -9.59
CA MET A 326 17.62 -5.83 -10.88
C MET A 326 16.94 -6.56 -12.03
N ARG A 327 16.83 -7.89 -11.94
CA ARG A 327 16.11 -8.72 -12.91
C ARG A 327 14.61 -8.74 -12.63
N ILE A 328 14.25 -8.93 -11.36
CA ILE A 328 12.85 -8.85 -10.90
C ILE A 328 12.69 -7.58 -10.06
N LYS A 329 12.25 -6.49 -10.71
CA LYS A 329 12.26 -5.15 -10.10
C LYS A 329 11.18 -4.98 -9.04
N SER A 330 10.07 -5.70 -9.11
CA SER A 330 8.99 -5.69 -8.11
C SER A 330 8.35 -7.07 -8.01
N VAL A 331 7.44 -7.25 -7.06
CA VAL A 331 6.56 -8.44 -7.03
C VAL A 331 5.21 -8.20 -7.71
N LEU A 332 5.08 -7.14 -8.51
CA LEU A 332 3.89 -6.85 -9.32
C LEU A 332 4.15 -7.34 -10.74
N PHE A 333 3.97 -8.64 -10.97
CA PHE A 333 4.25 -9.28 -12.26
C PHE A 333 3.25 -10.40 -12.61
N THR A 334 3.30 -10.83 -13.87
CA THR A 334 2.70 -12.05 -14.41
C THR A 334 3.81 -12.99 -14.89
N ILE A 335 3.49 -14.28 -15.00
CA ILE A 335 4.41 -15.31 -15.48
C ILE A 335 3.72 -16.10 -16.59
N ILE A 336 4.44 -16.30 -17.69
CA ILE A 336 4.07 -17.19 -18.81
C ILE A 336 5.21 -18.21 -18.95
N ASN A 337 4.89 -19.50 -19.08
CA ASN A 337 5.88 -20.54 -19.30
C ASN A 337 5.79 -20.97 -20.76
N GLU A 338 6.93 -21.03 -21.44
CA GLU A 338 7.07 -21.47 -22.82
C GLU A 338 8.27 -22.42 -22.88
N ASP A 339 8.00 -23.71 -23.06
CA ASP A 339 9.01 -24.78 -23.02
C ASP A 339 9.92 -24.73 -21.77
N GLN A 340 11.21 -24.45 -21.97
CA GLN A 340 12.23 -24.33 -20.91
C GLN A 340 12.43 -22.89 -20.45
N THR A 341 11.61 -21.96 -20.93
CA THR A 341 11.71 -20.52 -20.69
C THR A 341 10.50 -20.00 -19.91
N VAL A 342 10.78 -19.06 -19.01
CA VAL A 342 9.81 -18.38 -18.17
C VAL A 342 9.88 -16.89 -18.48
N HIS A 343 8.79 -16.38 -19.03
CA HIS A 343 8.61 -14.98 -19.40
C HIS A 343 7.91 -14.25 -18.27
N ILE A 344 8.56 -13.23 -17.70
CA ILE A 344 8.04 -12.44 -16.59
C ILE A 344 7.84 -11.00 -17.04
N HIS A 345 6.57 -10.58 -17.10
CA HIS A 345 6.18 -9.20 -17.35
C HIS A 345 5.81 -8.55 -16.02
N GLY A 346 6.48 -7.47 -15.66
CA GLY A 346 6.23 -6.80 -14.41
C GLY A 346 6.12 -5.29 -14.51
N ASN A 347 5.68 -4.70 -13.41
CA ASN A 347 5.41 -3.27 -13.30
C ASN A 347 6.00 -2.73 -11.99
N GLY A 348 6.54 -1.52 -12.04
CA GLY A 348 7.14 -0.86 -10.88
C GLY A 348 8.50 -1.43 -10.47
N PHE A 349 9.11 -0.76 -9.50
CA PHE A 349 10.38 -1.11 -8.89
C PHE A 349 10.32 -0.82 -7.38
N GLY A 350 10.42 -1.89 -6.60
CA GLY A 350 10.41 -1.87 -5.13
C GLY A 350 9.22 -2.63 -4.55
N HIS A 351 8.96 -2.39 -3.26
CA HIS A 351 7.89 -3.09 -2.54
C HIS A 351 6.50 -2.48 -2.77
N GLY A 352 6.39 -1.24 -3.27
CA GLY A 352 5.12 -0.61 -3.63
C GLY A 352 4.28 -0.11 -2.45
N VAL A 353 4.88 0.12 -1.28
CA VAL A 353 4.17 0.60 -0.07
C VAL A 353 4.53 2.06 0.19
N GLY A 354 3.54 2.89 0.51
CA GLY A 354 3.75 4.32 0.82
C GLY A 354 4.14 5.14 -0.41
N LEU A 355 5.13 6.03 -0.28
CA LEU A 355 5.51 7.00 -1.31
C LEU A 355 6.08 6.30 -2.56
N CYS A 356 5.49 6.59 -3.72
CA CYS A 356 6.07 6.29 -5.03
C CYS A 356 6.99 7.45 -5.42
N GLN A 357 8.31 7.25 -5.48
CA GLN A 357 9.28 8.32 -5.73
C GLN A 357 9.08 8.98 -7.10
N TYR A 358 8.90 8.19 -8.17
CA TYR A 358 8.55 8.74 -9.49
C TYR A 358 7.16 9.39 -9.51
N GLY A 359 6.20 8.84 -8.76
CA GLY A 359 4.89 9.47 -8.58
C GLY A 359 5.02 10.87 -7.97
N ALA A 360 5.83 11.00 -6.91
CA ALA A 360 6.14 12.28 -6.27
C ALA A 360 6.82 13.26 -7.23
N LYS A 361 7.81 12.79 -8.02
CA LYS A 361 8.47 13.59 -9.06
C LYS A 361 7.47 14.21 -10.04
N PHE A 362 6.60 13.38 -10.60
CA PHE A 362 5.64 13.83 -11.62
C PHE A 362 4.46 14.62 -11.03
N MET A 363 4.10 14.39 -9.78
CA MET A 363 3.18 15.28 -9.05
C MET A 363 3.80 16.67 -8.84
N ALA A 364 5.05 16.73 -8.40
CA ALA A 364 5.76 17.99 -8.22
C ALA A 364 5.91 18.76 -9.54
N ALA A 365 6.21 18.05 -10.64
CA ALA A 365 6.23 18.65 -11.98
C ALA A 365 4.86 19.18 -12.45
N LYS A 366 3.76 18.74 -11.81
CA LYS A 366 2.40 19.24 -12.00
C LYS A 366 1.98 20.20 -10.87
N ASN A 367 2.95 20.93 -10.31
CA ASN A 367 2.77 21.97 -9.30
C ASN A 367 2.11 21.48 -7.99
N LYS A 368 2.21 20.19 -7.66
CA LYS A 368 1.79 19.70 -6.34
C LYS A 368 2.91 19.91 -5.33
N ASN A 369 2.57 20.50 -4.20
CA ASN A 369 3.52 20.68 -3.10
C ASN A 369 3.74 19.36 -2.34
N TYR A 370 4.80 19.29 -1.54
CA TYR A 370 5.19 18.09 -0.80
C TYR A 370 4.10 17.60 0.15
N ARG A 371 3.32 18.51 0.76
CA ARG A 371 2.20 18.14 1.64
C ARG A 371 1.12 17.39 0.86
N GLN A 372 0.73 17.89 -0.31
CA GLN A 372 -0.23 17.22 -1.20
C GLN A 372 0.28 15.86 -1.69
N ILE A 373 1.58 15.77 -2.00
CA ILE A 373 2.24 14.51 -2.36
C ILE A 373 2.14 13.51 -1.20
N LEU A 374 2.52 13.90 0.00
CA LEU A 374 2.50 13.04 1.18
C LEU A 374 1.08 12.59 1.54
N MET A 375 0.10 13.50 1.54
CA MET A 375 -1.29 13.15 1.88
C MET A 375 -1.94 12.19 0.85
N LYS A 376 -1.45 12.17 -0.39
CA LYS A 376 -1.86 11.15 -1.37
C LYS A 376 -1.35 9.76 -0.98
N PHE A 377 -0.05 9.65 -0.68
CA PHE A 377 0.60 8.35 -0.47
C PHE A 377 0.47 7.81 0.96
N TYR A 378 0.17 8.68 1.92
CA TYR A 378 -0.06 8.35 3.32
C TYR A 378 -1.44 8.84 3.76
N PRO A 379 -2.52 8.29 3.19
CA PRO A 379 -3.87 8.77 3.47
C PRO A 379 -4.24 8.56 4.95
N LYS A 380 -5.07 9.46 5.49
CA LYS A 380 -5.50 9.45 6.91
C LYS A 380 -4.34 9.55 7.90
N THR A 381 -3.28 10.26 7.50
CA THR A 381 -2.20 10.71 8.37
C THR A 381 -2.21 12.23 8.41
N THR A 382 -1.39 12.81 9.28
CA THR A 382 -1.17 14.24 9.39
C THR A 382 0.32 14.52 9.39
N LEU A 383 0.71 15.72 8.97
CA LEU A 383 2.06 16.20 9.19
C LEU A 383 2.13 16.88 10.55
N THR A 384 3.09 16.50 11.37
CA THR A 384 3.34 17.11 12.68
C THR A 384 4.80 17.48 12.79
N LYS A 385 5.11 18.54 13.52
CA LYS A 385 6.48 18.82 13.93
C LYS A 385 6.84 17.91 15.12
N TRP A 386 8.05 17.38 15.18
CA TRP A 386 8.52 16.50 16.24
C TRP A 386 9.63 17.13 17.08
N TYR A 387 10.45 17.98 16.45
CA TYR A 387 11.52 18.79 17.05
C TYR A 387 11.63 20.14 16.34
#